data_AF-A0AAN4ZR85-F1
#
_entry.id   AF-A0AAN4ZR85-F1
#
_cell.length_a   1.000
_cell.length_b   1.000
_cell.length_c   1.000
_cell.angle_alpha   90.00
_cell.angle_beta   90.00
_cell.angle_gamma   90.00
#
_symmetry.space_group_name_H-M   'P 1'
#
loop_
_entity.id
_entity.type
_entity.pdbx_description
1 polymer ?
#
loop_
_entity_poly.entity_id
_entity_poly.type
_entity_poly.pdbx_seq_one_letter_code
_entity_poly.pdbx_strand_id
1 'polypeptide(L)'
;MATDYKKIANEIVNVVGKENITSITHCATRLRLEVNDRSMIDDKEVENIDEVKGVYFNSGQYQIILGSGTVTKVYNEIMQDNGDLQDKETSVESIKKEGNPIQRGVRTLADIFTPIIPGIVSTGLFLGLKGVLLDDNVLNFFGTSADHIPEYIMVLLNVLTDTVFAVLPALICWSAFKKFGGTPVLGFVIGMMLVSPSLPNANDVATKCKIY
;
A
#
# COMPACT_ATOMS: atom_id res chain seq x y z
N MET A 1 -27.42 -13.00 -22.08
CA MET A 1 -27.21 -11.70 -22.75
C MET A 1 -25.86 -11.20 -22.28
N ALA A 2 -24.99 -10.73 -23.18
CA ALA A 2 -23.70 -10.19 -22.76
C ALA A 2 -23.95 -8.90 -21.99
N THR A 3 -23.53 -8.83 -20.73
CA THR A 3 -23.64 -7.62 -19.90
C THR A 3 -22.86 -6.50 -20.56
N ASP A 4 -23.53 -5.39 -20.88
CA ASP A 4 -22.92 -4.23 -21.50
C ASP A 4 -22.35 -3.30 -20.42
N TYR A 5 -21.10 -3.54 -20.04
CA TYR A 5 -20.42 -2.78 -18.99
C TYR A 5 -20.24 -1.31 -19.35
N LYS A 6 -20.16 -0.98 -20.64
CA LYS A 6 -20.03 0.40 -21.11
C LYS A 6 -21.35 1.16 -20.91
N LYS A 7 -22.48 0.52 -21.16
CA LYS A 7 -23.80 1.09 -20.86
C LYS A 7 -23.96 1.36 -19.37
N ILE A 8 -23.63 0.38 -18.52
CA ILE A 8 -23.70 0.52 -17.05
C ILE A 8 -22.79 1.65 -16.56
N ALA A 9 -21.56 1.73 -17.06
CA ALA A 9 -20.60 2.79 -16.74
C ALA A 9 -21.17 4.19 -17.06
N ASN A 10 -21.75 4.36 -18.24
CA ASN A 10 -22.32 5.63 -18.67
C ASN A 10 -23.57 6.01 -17.87
N GLU A 11 -24.45 5.06 -17.57
CA GLU A 11 -25.61 5.30 -16.71
C GLU A 11 -25.19 5.76 -15.31
N ILE A 12 -24.19 5.10 -14.70
CA ILE A 12 -23.67 5.49 -13.38
C ILE A 12 -23.12 6.92 -13.41
N VAL A 13 -22.31 7.27 -14.41
CA VAL A 13 -21.72 8.62 -14.50
C VAL A 13 -22.79 9.68 -14.76
N ASN A 14 -23.82 9.37 -15.55
CA ASN A 14 -24.90 10.31 -15.86
C ASN A 14 -25.77 10.60 -14.63
N VAL A 15 -26.12 9.58 -13.85
CA VAL A 15 -26.96 9.75 -12.64
C VAL A 15 -26.19 10.46 -11.53
N VAL A 16 -24.90 10.16 -11.37
CA VAL A 16 -24.07 10.80 -10.34
C VAL A 16 -23.67 12.23 -10.74
N GLY A 17 -23.57 12.51 -12.04
CA GLY A 17 -23.08 13.76 -12.62
C GLY A 17 -21.56 13.76 -12.72
N LYS A 18 -21.01 13.89 -13.94
CA LYS A 18 -19.56 13.84 -14.17
C LYS A 18 -18.81 14.93 -13.40
N GLU A 19 -19.36 16.13 -13.36
CA GLU A 19 -18.85 17.29 -12.62
C GLU A 19 -18.96 17.14 -11.09
N ASN A 20 -19.83 16.26 -10.63
CA ASN A 20 -19.99 15.96 -9.21
C ASN A 20 -18.97 14.91 -8.73
N ILE A 21 -18.35 14.15 -9.64
CA ILE A 21 -17.36 13.13 -9.30
C ILE A 21 -15.97 13.76 -9.21
N THR A 22 -15.37 13.68 -8.03
CA THR A 22 -14.02 14.18 -7.75
C THR A 22 -12.95 13.13 -7.95
N SER A 23 -13.24 11.88 -7.57
CA SER A 23 -12.35 10.74 -7.82
C SER A 23 -13.11 9.43 -7.85
N ILE A 24 -12.54 8.43 -8.51
CA ILE A 24 -13.11 7.08 -8.62
C ILE A 24 -12.05 6.08 -8.17
N THR A 25 -12.49 5.05 -7.45
CA THR A 25 -11.69 3.88 -7.11
C THR A 25 -12.57 2.64 -7.03
N HIS A 26 -11.98 1.46 -6.96
CA HIS A 26 -12.74 0.21 -6.79
C HIS A 26 -12.02 -0.76 -5.85
N CYS A 27 -12.81 -1.64 -5.22
CA CYS A 27 -12.30 -2.80 -4.50
C CYS A 27 -12.81 -4.09 -5.15
N ALA A 28 -12.75 -5.22 -4.44
CA ALA A 28 -13.15 -6.51 -4.99
C ALA A 28 -14.63 -6.59 -5.43
N THR A 29 -15.54 -5.83 -4.81
CA THR A 29 -16.98 -5.93 -5.08
C THR A 29 -17.71 -4.59 -5.19
N ARG A 30 -17.03 -3.46 -4.94
CA ARG A 30 -17.66 -2.13 -4.87
C ARG A 30 -16.87 -1.11 -5.67
N LEU A 31 -17.60 -0.29 -6.41
CA LEU A 31 -17.12 0.97 -6.99
C LEU A 31 -17.28 2.05 -5.93
N ARG A 32 -16.29 2.92 -5.75
CA ARG A 32 -16.33 4.02 -4.80
C ARG A 32 -16.05 5.33 -5.52
N LEU A 33 -16.99 6.25 -5.40
CA LEU A 33 -16.95 7.57 -5.99
C LEU A 33 -16.81 8.58 -4.84
N GLU A 34 -15.80 9.43 -4.90
CA GLU A 34 -15.75 10.63 -4.08
C GLU A 34 -16.54 11.72 -4.81
N VAL A 35 -17.56 12.26 -4.17
CA VAL A 35 -18.52 13.19 -4.78
C VAL A 35 -18.49 14.53 -4.07
N ASN A 36 -18.71 15.62 -4.81
CA ASN A 36 -18.73 16.98 -4.25
C ASN A 36 -20.00 17.23 -3.43
N ASP A 37 -21.15 16.79 -3.94
CA ASP A 37 -22.45 16.93 -3.30
C ASP A 37 -23.28 15.64 -3.44
N ARG A 38 -23.53 14.98 -2.31
CA ARG A 38 -24.37 13.77 -2.26
C ARG A 38 -25.84 14.07 -2.55
N SER A 39 -26.32 15.29 -2.27
CA SER A 39 -27.74 15.62 -2.43
C SER A 39 -28.19 15.68 -3.90
N MET A 40 -27.24 15.77 -4.83
CA MET A 40 -27.50 15.76 -6.27
C MET A 40 -27.70 14.35 -6.85
N ILE A 41 -27.56 13.29 -6.06
CA ILE A 41 -27.57 11.91 -6.55
C ILE A 41 -28.87 11.21 -6.11
N ASP A 42 -29.64 10.70 -7.08
CA ASP A 42 -30.81 9.86 -6.80
C ASP A 42 -30.39 8.40 -6.58
N ASP A 43 -30.39 7.98 -5.32
CA ASP A 43 -30.05 6.62 -4.93
C ASP A 43 -30.94 5.57 -5.60
N LYS A 44 -32.22 5.86 -5.80
CA LYS A 44 -33.14 4.91 -6.42
C LYS A 44 -32.84 4.73 -7.90
N GLU A 45 -32.43 5.80 -8.56
CA GLU A 45 -32.03 5.74 -9.96
C GLU A 45 -30.77 4.90 -10.13
N VAL A 46 -29.77 5.07 -9.25
CA VAL A 46 -28.56 4.23 -9.26
C VAL A 46 -28.87 2.77 -8.94
N GLU A 47 -29.76 2.50 -7.98
CA GLU A 47 -30.17 1.12 -7.63
C GLU A 47 -30.94 0.40 -8.75
N ASN A 48 -31.56 1.14 -9.67
CA ASN A 48 -32.27 0.57 -10.82
C ASN A 48 -31.35 0.22 -12.00
N ILE A 49 -30.07 0.61 -11.95
CA ILE A 49 -29.08 0.28 -12.99
C ILE A 49 -28.77 -1.22 -12.95
N ASP A 50 -28.62 -1.83 -14.14
CA ASP A 50 -28.33 -3.25 -14.26
C ASP A 50 -27.02 -3.63 -13.54
N GLU A 51 -27.00 -4.81 -12.91
CA GLU A 51 -25.93 -5.31 -12.01
C GLU A 51 -25.70 -4.55 -10.69
N VAL A 52 -26.37 -3.42 -10.44
CA VAL A 52 -26.28 -2.74 -9.13
C VAL A 52 -27.09 -3.49 -8.08
N LYS A 53 -26.42 -3.88 -6.99
CA LYS A 53 -27.01 -4.63 -5.87
C LYS A 53 -27.34 -3.76 -4.67
N GLY A 54 -26.99 -2.48 -4.72
CA GLY A 54 -27.25 -1.50 -3.68
C GLY A 54 -26.22 -0.38 -3.65
N VAL A 55 -26.58 0.72 -3.00
CA VAL A 55 -25.74 1.91 -2.84
C VAL A 55 -25.60 2.29 -1.36
N TYR A 56 -24.44 2.84 -1.00
CA TYR A 56 -24.17 3.32 0.35
C TYR A 56 -23.42 4.65 0.31
N PHE A 57 -23.72 5.55 1.24
CA PHE A 57 -22.85 6.69 1.54
C PHE A 57 -22.14 6.44 2.85
N ASN A 58 -20.82 6.52 2.87
CA ASN A 58 -20.08 6.53 4.13
C ASN A 58 -18.79 7.32 4.01
N SER A 59 -18.49 8.12 5.03
CA SER A 59 -17.23 8.88 5.14
C SER A 59 -16.88 9.70 3.89
N GLY A 60 -17.87 10.35 3.27
CA GLY A 60 -17.67 11.17 2.07
C GLY A 60 -17.51 10.40 0.75
N GLN A 61 -17.72 9.07 0.75
CA GLN A 61 -17.66 8.23 -0.44
C GLN A 61 -19.04 7.62 -0.75
N TYR A 62 -19.46 7.78 -2.01
CA TYR A 62 -20.60 7.10 -2.61
C TYR A 62 -20.15 5.72 -3.12
N GLN A 63 -20.67 4.64 -2.54
CA GLN A 63 -20.28 3.27 -2.85
C GLN A 63 -21.40 2.54 -3.59
N ILE A 64 -21.09 1.93 -4.73
CA ILE A 64 -22.01 1.15 -5.55
C ILE A 64 -21.56 -0.31 -5.52
N ILE A 65 -22.45 -1.23 -5.15
CA ILE A 65 -22.16 -2.66 -5.07
C ILE A 65 -22.49 -3.31 -6.41
N LEU A 66 -21.46 -3.77 -7.13
CA LEU A 66 -21.61 -4.42 -8.44
C LEU A 66 -21.29 -5.93 -8.39
N GLY A 67 -20.53 -6.35 -7.37
CA GLY A 67 -20.06 -7.73 -7.23
C GLY A 67 -18.70 -8.00 -7.88
N SER A 68 -18.15 -9.17 -7.59
CA SER A 68 -16.81 -9.59 -8.00
C SER A 68 -16.71 -9.76 -9.51
N GLY A 69 -15.70 -9.15 -10.13
CA GLY A 69 -15.45 -9.25 -11.57
C GLY A 69 -16.22 -8.23 -12.41
N THR A 70 -17.48 -7.92 -12.08
CA THR A 70 -18.27 -6.86 -12.74
C THR A 70 -17.68 -5.48 -12.42
N VAL A 71 -17.32 -5.24 -11.15
CA VAL A 71 -16.79 -3.94 -10.69
C VAL A 71 -15.56 -3.46 -11.47
N THR A 72 -14.60 -4.36 -11.73
CA THR A 72 -13.36 -4.01 -12.44
C THR A 72 -13.63 -3.67 -13.90
N LYS A 73 -14.58 -4.37 -14.54
CA LYS A 73 -14.94 -4.10 -15.94
C LYS A 73 -15.65 -2.75 -16.06
N VAL A 74 -16.64 -2.48 -15.21
CA VAL A 74 -17.36 -1.19 -15.18
C VAL A 74 -16.40 -0.04 -14.89
N TYR A 75 -15.50 -0.21 -13.91
CA TYR A 75 -14.49 0.79 -13.59
C TYR A 75 -13.59 1.13 -14.80
N ASN A 76 -13.10 0.10 -15.52
CA ASN A 76 -12.25 0.31 -16.69
C ASN A 76 -12.98 1.09 -17.81
N GLU A 77 -14.25 0.81 -18.05
CA GLU A 77 -15.07 1.54 -19.03
C GLU A 77 -15.25 3.01 -18.61
N ILE A 78 -15.51 3.28 -17.32
CA ILE A 78 -15.61 4.65 -16.81
C ILE A 78 -14.30 5.41 -17.02
N MET A 79 -13.15 4.80 -16.71
CA MET A 79 -11.84 5.41 -16.90
C MET A 79 -11.50 5.63 -18.39
N GLN A 80 -11.95 4.74 -19.28
CA GLN A 80 -11.70 4.86 -20.71
C GLN A 80 -12.49 6.01 -21.35
N ASP A 81 -13.77 6.17 -21.00
CA ASP A 81 -14.64 7.23 -21.55
C ASP A 81 -14.46 8.57 -20.80
N ASN A 82 -13.92 8.56 -19.57
CA ASN A 82 -13.77 9.74 -18.72
C ASN A 82 -12.36 9.88 -18.12
N GLY A 83 -11.31 9.74 -18.95
CA GLY A 83 -9.89 9.75 -18.54
C GLY A 83 -9.36 11.01 -17.83
N ASP A 84 -10.22 11.98 -17.52
CA ASP A 84 -9.93 13.17 -16.69
C ASP A 84 -10.36 12.98 -15.20
N LEU A 85 -11.16 11.94 -14.92
CA LEU A 85 -11.54 11.56 -13.56
C LEU A 85 -10.33 10.89 -12.91
N GLN A 86 -9.78 11.51 -11.87
CA GLN A 86 -8.58 11.03 -11.20
C GLN A 86 -8.83 9.64 -10.60
N ASP A 87 -8.06 8.67 -11.10
CA ASP A 87 -7.89 7.39 -10.47
C ASP A 87 -7.18 7.58 -9.12
N LYS A 88 -7.90 7.35 -8.02
CA LYS A 88 -7.27 7.14 -6.72
C LYS A 88 -7.12 5.63 -6.56
N GLU A 89 -6.06 5.06 -7.11
CA GLU A 89 -5.62 3.73 -6.69
C GLU A 89 -5.58 3.71 -5.16
N THR A 90 -6.05 2.61 -4.58
CA THR A 90 -6.17 2.42 -3.12
C THR A 90 -4.77 2.38 -2.49
N SER A 91 -4.15 3.54 -2.34
CA SER A 91 -2.89 3.76 -1.64
C SER A 91 -2.83 5.22 -1.21
N VAL A 92 -3.20 5.53 0.04
CA VAL A 92 -2.74 6.68 0.84
C VAL A 92 -2.94 8.11 0.23
N GLU A 93 -3.61 8.26 -0.91
CA GLU A 93 -3.67 9.52 -1.66
C GLU A 93 -4.86 10.44 -1.32
N SER A 94 -5.71 10.09 -0.35
CA SER A 94 -6.92 10.83 0.04
C SER A 94 -6.70 12.13 0.83
N ILE A 95 -5.67 12.92 0.48
CA ILE A 95 -5.44 14.29 0.97
C ILE A 95 -4.96 15.18 -0.20
N LYS A 96 -5.58 15.09 -1.38
CA LYS A 96 -5.21 15.93 -2.54
C LYS A 96 -6.02 17.23 -2.52
N LYS A 97 -5.55 18.19 -1.69
CA LYS A 97 -5.65 19.66 -1.76
C LYS A 97 -5.76 20.19 -0.32
N GLU A 98 -4.94 21.19 0.00
CA GLU A 98 -4.72 21.81 1.32
C GLU A 98 -3.80 21.03 2.28
N GLY A 99 -2.50 21.27 2.15
CA GLY A 99 -1.56 20.93 3.19
C GLY A 99 -0.38 21.89 3.19
N ASN A 100 -0.09 22.44 4.37
CA ASN A 100 1.08 23.27 4.69
C ASN A 100 2.36 22.64 4.09
N PRO A 101 3.36 23.38 3.57
CA PRO A 101 4.62 22.82 3.05
C PRO A 101 5.26 21.70 3.90
N ILE A 102 5.11 21.76 5.22
CA ILE A 102 5.53 20.69 6.15
C ILE A 102 4.76 19.38 5.91
N GLN A 103 3.43 19.46 5.76
CA GLN A 103 2.57 18.31 5.47
C GLN A 103 2.88 17.71 4.10
N ARG A 104 3.27 18.52 3.11
CA ARG A 104 3.77 18.03 1.82
C ARG A 104 5.08 17.27 1.98
N GLY A 105 6.02 17.77 2.80
CA GLY A 105 7.27 17.09 3.10
C GLY A 105 7.06 15.73 3.79
N VAL A 106 6.22 15.69 4.83
CA VAL A 106 5.84 14.45 5.53
C VAL A 106 5.17 13.46 4.56
N ARG A 107 4.34 13.96 3.64
CA ARG A 107 3.70 13.12 2.63
C ARG A 107 4.69 12.51 1.65
N THR A 108 5.65 13.30 1.15
CA THR A 108 6.71 12.78 0.29
C THR A 108 7.47 11.66 0.98
N LEU A 109 7.78 11.79 2.27
CA LEU A 109 8.38 10.71 3.05
C LEU A 109 7.45 9.49 3.13
N ALA A 110 6.17 9.68 3.48
CA ALA A 110 5.19 8.60 3.55
C ALA A 110 5.06 7.84 2.22
N ASP A 111 5.04 8.55 1.08
CA ASP A 111 4.95 7.97 -0.25
C ASP A 111 6.19 7.13 -0.60
N ILE A 112 7.37 7.52 -0.12
CA ILE A 112 8.62 6.73 -0.27
C ILE A 112 8.55 5.43 0.55
N PHE A 113 7.99 5.47 1.76
CA PHE A 113 7.90 4.28 2.61
C PHE A 113 6.74 3.35 2.26
N THR A 114 5.66 3.86 1.67
CA THR A 114 4.45 3.09 1.34
C THR A 114 4.72 1.74 0.65
N PRO A 115 5.54 1.65 -0.43
CA PRO A 115 5.83 0.36 -1.06
C PRO A 115 6.73 -0.57 -0.21
N ILE A 116 7.39 -0.04 0.83
CA ILE A 116 8.34 -0.76 1.68
C ILE A 116 7.63 -1.31 2.94
N ILE A 117 6.56 -0.64 3.41
CA ILE A 117 5.81 -0.98 4.63
C ILE A 117 5.46 -2.48 4.73
N PRO A 118 4.87 -3.13 3.71
CA PRO A 118 4.47 -4.53 3.84
C PRO A 118 5.66 -5.45 4.17
N GLY A 119 6.82 -5.22 3.55
CA GLY A 119 8.03 -6.00 3.80
C GLY A 119 8.56 -5.81 5.23
N ILE A 120 8.68 -4.55 5.69
CA ILE A 120 9.19 -4.26 7.04
C ILE A 120 8.24 -4.78 8.11
N VAL A 121 6.92 -4.65 7.93
CA VAL A 121 5.92 -5.13 8.89
C VAL A 121 5.99 -6.65 9.02
N SER A 122 6.07 -7.38 7.91
CA SER A 122 6.24 -8.84 7.93
C SER A 122 7.54 -9.24 8.64
N THR A 123 8.66 -8.63 8.28
CA THR A 123 9.96 -8.93 8.92
C THR A 123 9.97 -8.60 10.40
N GLY A 124 9.40 -7.46 10.81
CA GLY A 124 9.32 -7.06 12.22
C GLY A 124 8.50 -8.04 13.06
N LEU A 125 7.39 -8.56 12.51
CA LEU A 125 6.61 -9.60 13.16
C LEU A 125 7.39 -10.91 13.31
N PHE A 126 8.12 -11.33 12.27
CA PHE A 126 8.98 -12.51 12.34
C PHE A 126 10.13 -12.34 13.33
N LEU A 127 10.72 -11.15 13.40
CA LEU A 127 11.77 -10.84 14.37
C LEU A 127 11.24 -10.87 15.81
N GLY A 128 10.04 -10.35 16.05
CA GLY A 128 9.37 -10.45 17.35
C GLY A 128 9.05 -11.89 17.73
N LEU A 129 8.53 -12.68 16.78
CA LEU A 129 8.25 -14.10 16.99
C LEU A 129 9.52 -14.90 17.28
N LYS A 130 10.58 -14.67 16.50
CA LYS A 130 11.92 -15.22 16.74
C LYS A 130 12.41 -14.85 18.15
N GLY A 131 12.26 -13.60 18.56
CA GLY A 131 12.66 -13.13 19.89
C GLY A 131 11.93 -13.86 21.03
N VAL A 132 10.63 -14.12 20.90
CA VAL A 132 9.85 -14.87 21.91
C VAL A 132 10.16 -16.36 21.88
N LEU A 133 10.26 -16.98 20.70
CA LEU A 133 10.50 -18.42 20.56
C LEU A 133 11.91 -18.83 20.97
N LEU A 134 12.88 -17.93 20.81
CA LEU A 134 14.28 -18.18 21.14
C LEU A 134 14.69 -17.58 22.49
N ASP A 135 13.74 -17.02 23.25
CA ASP A 135 14.02 -16.52 24.59
C ASP A 135 14.29 -17.69 25.55
N ASP A 136 15.40 -17.62 26.29
CA ASP A 136 15.82 -18.68 27.19
C ASP A 136 14.75 -18.98 28.27
N ASN A 137 13.96 -17.99 28.71
CA ASN A 137 12.91 -18.22 29.71
C ASN A 137 11.73 -18.99 29.12
N VAL A 138 11.39 -18.72 27.85
CA VAL A 138 10.32 -19.42 27.13
C VAL A 138 10.75 -20.84 26.80
N LEU A 139 11.97 -21.02 26.28
CA LEU A 139 12.52 -22.34 25.98
C LEU A 139 12.63 -23.20 27.24
N ASN A 140 13.13 -22.64 28.34
CA ASN A 140 13.22 -23.36 29.62
C ASN A 140 11.84 -23.76 30.16
N PHE A 141 10.80 -22.96 29.93
CA PHE A 141 9.42 -23.32 30.29
C PHE A 141 8.91 -24.55 29.52
N PHE A 142 9.34 -24.73 28.27
CA PHE A 142 9.05 -25.91 27.45
C PHE A 142 10.05 -27.07 27.67
N GLY A 143 10.99 -26.94 28.61
CA GLY A 143 11.98 -27.98 28.92
C GLY A 143 13.03 -28.18 27.81
N THR A 144 13.24 -27.17 26.97
CA THR A 144 14.26 -27.16 25.91
C THR A 144 15.20 -25.98 26.12
N SER A 145 16.38 -25.99 25.50
CA SER A 145 17.33 -24.87 25.53
C SER A 145 17.70 -24.47 24.11
N ALA A 146 18.18 -23.24 23.91
CA ALA A 146 18.56 -22.73 22.60
C ALA A 146 19.62 -23.61 21.90
N ASP A 147 20.44 -24.32 22.69
CA ASP A 147 21.46 -25.27 22.23
C ASP A 147 20.88 -26.53 21.54
N HIS A 148 19.58 -26.82 21.71
CA HIS A 148 18.91 -27.93 21.02
C HIS A 148 18.31 -27.51 19.68
N ILE A 149 18.33 -26.21 19.35
CA ILE A 149 17.84 -25.73 18.07
C ILE A 149 18.94 -25.93 17.03
N PRO A 150 18.66 -26.68 15.94
CA PRO A 150 19.65 -26.89 14.91
C PRO A 150 20.16 -25.57 14.33
N GLU A 151 21.47 -25.49 14.12
CA GLU A 151 22.14 -24.29 13.61
C GLU A 151 21.55 -23.81 12.26
N TYR A 152 21.10 -24.75 11.41
CA TYR A 152 20.45 -24.41 10.13
C TYR A 152 19.14 -23.63 10.32
N ILE A 153 18.37 -23.89 11.39
CA ILE A 153 17.15 -23.15 11.71
C ILE A 153 17.51 -21.72 12.13
N MET A 154 18.56 -21.58 12.94
CA MET A 154 19.02 -20.27 13.39
C MET A 154 19.52 -19.42 12.23
N VAL A 155 20.29 -20.00 11.31
CA VAL A 155 20.73 -19.34 10.07
C VAL A 155 19.53 -18.95 9.21
N LEU A 156 18.54 -19.83 9.03
CA LEU A 156 17.34 -19.52 8.25
C LEU A 156 16.55 -18.36 8.86
N LEU A 157 16.36 -18.36 10.18
CA LEU A 157 15.67 -17.28 10.89
C LEU A 157 16.44 -15.96 10.78
N ASN A 158 17.77 -15.97 10.94
CA ASN A 158 18.60 -14.79 10.74
C ASN A 158 18.50 -14.25 9.31
N VAL A 159 18.57 -15.11 8.29
CA VAL A 159 18.41 -14.69 6.89
C VAL A 159 17.03 -14.05 6.67
N LEU A 160 15.96 -14.65 7.19
CA LEU A 160 14.60 -14.12 7.06
C LEU A 160 14.42 -12.77 7.78
N THR A 161 15.02 -12.61 8.96
CA THR A 161 14.84 -11.38 9.75
C THR A 161 15.78 -10.26 9.33
N ASP A 162 17.01 -10.56 8.93
CA ASP A 162 18.06 -9.55 8.83
C ASP A 162 18.17 -9.01 7.39
N THR A 163 17.82 -9.81 6.38
CA THR A 163 17.97 -9.44 4.96
C THR A 163 17.18 -8.19 4.60
N VAL A 164 15.94 -8.06 5.06
CA VAL A 164 15.07 -6.92 4.72
C VAL A 164 15.61 -5.61 5.30
N PHE A 165 16.19 -5.64 6.49
CA PHE A 165 16.87 -4.47 7.08
C PHE A 165 18.21 -4.18 6.41
N ALA A 166 18.95 -5.21 6.02
CA ALA A 166 20.21 -5.05 5.31
C ALA A 166 20.01 -4.34 3.96
N VAL A 167 18.97 -4.70 3.20
CA VAL A 167 18.66 -4.06 1.90
C VAL A 167 17.75 -2.83 2.02
N LEU A 168 17.39 -2.42 3.24
CA LEU A 168 16.50 -1.29 3.47
C LEU A 168 16.97 0.01 2.79
N PRO A 169 18.27 0.39 2.84
CA PRO A 169 18.75 1.58 2.12
C PRO A 169 18.56 1.47 0.61
N ALA A 170 18.74 0.27 0.02
CA ALA A 170 18.49 0.01 -1.39
C ALA A 170 17.01 0.18 -1.77
N LEU A 171 16.11 -0.32 -0.93
CA LEU A 171 14.66 -0.17 -1.12
C LEU A 171 14.21 1.30 -1.00
N ILE A 172 14.77 2.06 -0.05
CA ILE A 172 14.48 3.48 0.11
C ILE A 172 14.94 4.28 -1.11
N CYS A 173 16.17 4.06 -1.59
CA CYS A 173 16.68 4.76 -2.77
C CYS A 173 15.88 4.39 -4.03
N TRP A 174 15.53 3.11 -4.22
CA TRP A 174 14.64 2.67 -5.29
C TRP A 174 13.29 3.41 -5.27
N SER A 175 12.66 3.48 -4.09
CA SER A 175 11.36 4.11 -3.91
C SER A 175 11.42 5.64 -4.08
N ALA A 176 12.49 6.28 -3.58
CA ALA A 176 12.73 7.71 -3.77
C ALA A 176 12.86 8.06 -5.25
N PHE A 177 13.65 7.30 -6.02
CA PHE A 177 13.78 7.51 -7.46
C PHE A 177 12.45 7.30 -8.18
N LYS A 178 11.66 6.30 -7.78
CA LYS A 178 10.30 6.11 -8.32
C LYS A 178 9.38 7.30 -8.02
N LYS A 179 9.49 7.91 -6.83
CA LYS A 179 8.67 9.07 -6.43
C LYS A 179 9.04 10.38 -7.13
N PHE A 180 10.34 10.62 -7.35
CA PHE A 180 10.84 11.84 -7.99
C PHE A 180 10.95 11.75 -9.51
N GLY A 181 10.51 10.64 -10.13
CA GLY A 181 10.52 10.46 -11.59
C GLY A 181 11.88 10.08 -12.17
N GLY A 182 12.81 9.57 -11.36
CA GLY A 182 14.08 9.02 -11.80
C GLY A 182 13.98 7.53 -12.17
N THR A 183 15.04 6.97 -12.74
CA THR A 183 15.10 5.53 -13.07
C THR A 183 15.24 4.70 -11.78
N PRO A 184 14.26 3.85 -11.42
CA PRO A 184 14.30 3.10 -10.16
C PRO A 184 15.49 2.15 -10.03
N VAL A 185 15.94 1.59 -11.17
CA VAL A 185 17.13 0.73 -11.23
C VAL A 185 18.38 1.48 -10.77
N LEU A 186 18.55 2.74 -11.19
CA LEU A 186 19.69 3.56 -10.77
C LEU A 186 19.63 3.87 -9.27
N GLY A 187 18.43 4.19 -8.76
CA GLY A 187 18.20 4.37 -7.32
C GLY A 187 18.55 3.13 -6.51
N PHE A 188 18.14 1.95 -6.97
CA PHE A 188 18.48 0.69 -6.30
C PHE A 188 20.00 0.43 -6.27
N VAL A 189 20.69 0.64 -7.38
CA VAL A 189 22.15 0.49 -7.47
C VAL A 189 22.87 1.44 -6.50
N ILE A 190 22.45 2.71 -6.44
CA ILE A 190 23.01 3.69 -5.49
C ILE A 190 22.78 3.24 -4.05
N GLY A 191 21.59 2.75 -3.73
CA GLY A 191 21.32 2.28 -2.38
C GLY A 191 22.07 0.98 -2.03
N MET A 192 22.34 0.10 -2.99
CA MET A 192 23.24 -1.05 -2.79
C MET A 192 24.69 -0.62 -2.55
N MET A 193 25.15 0.48 -3.15
CA MET A 193 26.47 1.05 -2.84
C MET A 193 26.55 1.52 -1.39
N LEU A 194 25.45 2.01 -0.80
CA LEU A 194 25.38 2.42 0.62
C LEU A 194 25.41 1.23 1.59
N VAL A 195 25.07 0.03 1.11
CA VAL A 195 25.11 -1.23 1.88
C VAL A 195 26.41 -2.00 1.60
N SER A 196 27.31 -1.44 0.79
CA SER A 196 28.56 -2.11 0.44
C SER A 196 29.34 -2.50 1.70
N PRO A 197 29.83 -3.75 1.82
CA PRO A 197 30.63 -4.20 2.95
C PRO A 197 31.98 -3.45 3.07
N SER A 198 32.34 -2.64 2.06
CA SER A 198 33.48 -1.73 2.13
C SER A 198 33.19 -0.46 2.97
N LEU A 199 31.92 -0.15 3.24
CA LEU A 199 31.54 0.91 4.16
C LEU A 199 31.49 0.35 5.59
N PRO A 200 31.90 1.13 6.61
CA PRO A 200 31.78 0.70 7.99
C PRO A 200 30.34 0.31 8.30
N ASN A 201 30.11 -0.92 8.73
CA ASN A 201 28.79 -1.35 9.17
C ASN A 201 28.38 -0.50 10.38
N ALA A 202 27.17 0.03 10.42
CA ALA A 202 26.68 0.86 11.52
C ALA A 202 26.86 0.18 12.89
N ASN A 203 26.79 -1.16 12.92
CA ASN A 203 27.04 -1.97 14.11
C ASN A 203 28.51 -1.98 14.55
N ASP A 204 29.46 -1.96 13.61
CA ASP A 204 30.90 -1.96 13.90
C ASP A 204 31.40 -0.59 14.39
N VAL A 205 30.76 0.50 13.94
CA VAL A 205 31.09 1.86 14.37
C VAL A 205 30.61 2.11 15.81
N ALA A 206 29.47 1.53 16.20
CA ALA A 206 28.94 1.62 17.56
C ALA A 206 29.84 0.93 18.60
N THR A 207 30.53 -0.16 18.23
CA THR A 207 31.48 -0.85 19.12
C THR A 207 32.79 -0.08 19.28
N LYS A 208 33.28 0.59 18.22
CA LYS A 208 34.52 1.38 18.28
C LYS A 208 34.39 2.69 19.08
N CYS A 209 33.18 3.27 19.16
CA CYS A 209 32.96 4.52 19.91
C CYS A 209 32.82 4.33 21.43
N LYS A 210 32.80 3.09 21.95
CA LYS A 210 32.75 2.79 23.39
C LYS A 210 34.13 2.62 24.05
N ILE A 211 35.23 2.77 23.31
CA ILE A 211 36.61 2.53 23.78
C ILE A 211 37.42 3.84 23.87
N TYR A 212 36.77 5.01 23.98
CA TYR A 212 37.43 6.27 24.32
C TYR A 212 36.68 7.00 25.42
#